data_AF-A0A9N9IW69-F1
#
_entry.id   AF-A0A9N9IW69-F1
#
_cell.length_a   1.000
_cell.length_b   1.000
_cell.length_c   1.000
_cell.angle_alpha   90.00
_cell.angle_beta   90.00
_cell.angle_gamma   90.00
#
_symmetry.space_group_name_H-M   'P 1'
#
loop_
_entity.id
_entity.type
_entity.pdbx_description
1 polymer ?
#
loop_
_entity_poly.entity_id
_entity_poly.type
_entity_poly.pdbx_seq_one_letter_code
_entity_poly.pdbx_strand_id
1 'polypeptide(L)'
;LARGSNFNILRFYNEAYILESLWQHAFNRGCEQQKHDDNLTILNNHKAFRELWTRKEPTALPNSLWFGVLDLAQNLSRQTVQPVNLALCYYLGLESLQKSQCYYIQFKSLELLISLSYQEPKWFKDIVQEEIEKFIEVLPVNSHLKFKNLIHDINQKLQLNNEFLEHFSIDYEKKSIIKNNMPDKTSNPLLKIVVENFTCKITGQITGDFLILSCCGNTVSRDAINKWESVSISENKLFKCPFCRSEIKMESIYSLAQNAMIKGLYKRLAQMKGEQISDDDLSLTINKMNVFEIHKSSKSLSS
;
A
#
# COMPACT_ATOMS: atom_id res chain seq x y z
N LEU A 1 23.92 27.76 -9.73
CA LEU A 1 23.13 26.89 -10.63
C LEU A 1 23.30 25.43 -10.18
N ALA A 2 22.47 24.94 -9.26
CA ALA A 2 22.54 23.55 -8.75
C ALA A 2 21.18 23.07 -8.20
N ARG A 3 20.07 23.41 -8.88
CA ARG A 3 18.70 23.02 -8.48
C ARG A 3 18.06 21.94 -9.37
N GLY A 4 18.78 21.42 -10.39
CA GLY A 4 18.19 20.57 -11.43
C GLY A 4 18.30 19.05 -11.23
N SER A 5 19.32 18.55 -10.53
CA SER A 5 19.59 17.10 -10.46
C SER A 5 18.74 16.37 -9.41
N ASN A 6 18.58 16.94 -8.21
CA ASN A 6 17.80 16.33 -7.12
C ASN A 6 16.30 16.26 -7.43
N PHE A 7 15.78 17.25 -8.18
CA PHE A 7 14.36 17.30 -8.57
C PHE A 7 13.98 16.14 -9.50
N ASN A 8 14.90 15.71 -10.36
CA ASN A 8 14.63 14.63 -11.32
C ASN A 8 14.64 13.23 -10.68
N ILE A 9 15.36 13.02 -9.57
CA ILE A 9 15.38 11.73 -8.86
C ILE A 9 14.15 11.57 -7.97
N LEU A 10 13.73 12.63 -7.27
CA LEU A 10 12.51 12.62 -6.46
C LEU A 10 11.22 12.53 -7.29
N ARG A 11 11.26 12.99 -8.54
CA ARG A 11 10.12 12.90 -9.48
C ARG A 11 9.61 11.47 -9.69
N PHE A 12 10.46 10.46 -9.57
CA PHE A 12 10.08 9.05 -9.78
C PHE A 12 9.48 8.37 -8.55
N TYR A 13 9.63 8.94 -7.34
CA TYR A 13 9.26 8.27 -6.09
C TYR A 13 8.21 9.02 -5.26
N ASN A 14 7.66 10.13 -5.78
CA ASN A 14 6.56 10.86 -5.14
C ASN A 14 5.37 9.93 -4.84
N GLU A 15 5.03 9.02 -5.74
CA GLU A 15 3.88 8.13 -5.57
C GLU A 15 4.09 7.14 -4.42
N ALA A 16 5.29 6.58 -4.26
CA ALA A 16 5.60 5.65 -3.16
C ALA A 16 5.58 6.35 -1.79
N TYR A 17 6.05 7.60 -1.70
CA TYR A 17 5.93 8.40 -0.47
C TYR A 17 4.47 8.74 -0.14
N ILE A 18 3.69 9.11 -1.16
CA ILE A 18 2.25 9.36 -1.00
C ILE A 18 1.58 8.09 -0.49
N LEU A 19 1.82 6.94 -1.13
CA LEU A 19 1.27 5.65 -0.72
C LEU A 19 1.65 5.29 0.70
N GLU A 20 2.93 5.39 1.07
CA GLU A 20 3.34 5.14 2.46
C GLU A 20 2.56 6.03 3.44
N SER A 21 2.42 7.32 3.12
CA SER A 21 1.65 8.26 3.96
C SER A 21 0.19 7.86 4.07
N LEU A 22 -0.43 7.42 2.97
CA LEU A 22 -1.80 6.90 2.94
C LEU A 22 -1.94 5.67 3.85
N TRP A 23 -1.02 4.70 3.75
CA TRP A 23 -1.01 3.51 4.60
C TRP A 23 -0.80 3.85 6.09
N GLN A 24 0.07 4.81 6.41
CA GLN A 24 0.26 5.29 7.78
C GLN A 24 -1.03 5.86 8.36
N HIS A 25 -1.77 6.66 7.58
CA HIS A 25 -3.02 7.25 8.03
C HIS A 25 -4.18 6.26 8.11
N ALA A 26 -4.21 5.24 7.26
CA ALA A 26 -5.22 4.17 7.34
C ALA A 26 -5.00 3.25 8.55
N PHE A 27 -3.76 2.88 8.88
CA PHE A 27 -3.47 1.75 9.78
C PHE A 27 -2.59 2.04 11.00
N ASN A 28 -1.83 3.15 11.05
CA ASN A 28 -0.96 3.45 12.20
C ASN A 28 -1.52 4.52 13.15
N ARG A 29 -2.45 5.37 12.71
CA ARG A 29 -3.15 6.33 13.59
C ARG A 29 -4.53 5.81 13.97
N GLY A 30 -4.61 4.96 14.98
CA GLY A 30 -5.81 4.80 15.82
C GLY A 30 -7.11 4.33 15.15
N CYS A 31 -7.06 3.59 14.04
CA CYS A 31 -8.23 2.88 13.51
C CYS A 31 -8.46 1.52 14.19
N GLU A 32 -8.00 1.33 15.42
CA GLU A 32 -8.44 0.21 16.25
C GLU A 32 -9.90 0.47 16.64
N GLN A 33 -10.83 0.01 15.81
CA GLN A 33 -12.23 -0.03 16.17
C GLN A 33 -12.32 -0.91 17.42
N GLN A 34 -12.61 -0.30 18.57
CA GLN A 34 -13.01 -1.04 19.76
C GLN A 34 -14.10 -2.02 19.35
N LYS A 35 -13.95 -3.29 19.72
CA LYS A 35 -14.96 -4.32 19.54
C LYS A 35 -16.25 -3.85 20.20
N HIS A 36 -17.12 -3.21 19.43
CA HIS A 36 -18.50 -2.99 19.82
C HIS A 36 -19.28 -4.22 19.35
N ASP A 37 -19.36 -5.20 20.24
CA ASP A 37 -20.55 -6.04 20.32
C ASP A 37 -21.72 -5.07 20.52
N ASP A 38 -22.51 -4.86 19.46
CA ASP A 38 -23.90 -4.35 19.46
C ASP A 38 -24.39 -3.81 18.09
N ASN A 39 -23.71 -4.10 16.97
CA ASN A 39 -24.10 -3.53 15.66
C ASN A 39 -25.09 -4.35 14.80
N LEU A 40 -25.77 -5.36 15.37
CA LEU A 40 -26.79 -6.13 14.64
C LEU A 40 -28.14 -5.39 14.50
N THR A 41 -28.37 -4.31 15.24
CA THR A 41 -29.63 -3.56 15.24
C THR A 41 -29.65 -2.36 14.28
N ILE A 42 -28.49 -1.82 13.89
CA ILE A 42 -28.40 -0.63 13.00
C ILE A 42 -28.68 -0.98 11.53
N LEU A 43 -28.62 -2.27 11.17
CA LEU A 43 -28.63 -2.72 9.78
C LEU A 43 -30.03 -2.75 9.14
N ASN A 44 -31.13 -2.51 9.85
CA ASN A 44 -32.49 -2.89 9.40
C ASN A 44 -33.37 -1.80 8.78
N ASN A 45 -32.85 -0.62 8.44
CA ASN A 45 -33.69 0.41 7.86
C ASN A 45 -32.99 1.14 6.69
N HIS A 46 -33.52 1.02 5.48
CA HIS A 46 -33.08 1.81 4.31
C HIS A 46 -33.20 3.33 4.54
N LYS A 47 -34.01 3.72 5.54
CA LYS A 47 -34.12 5.07 6.10
C LYS A 47 -32.97 5.40 7.06
N ALA A 48 -32.55 4.45 7.91
CA ALA A 48 -31.37 4.56 8.78
C ALA A 48 -30.07 4.62 7.98
N PHE A 49 -29.98 3.93 6.84
CA PHE A 49 -28.87 4.05 5.91
C PHE A 49 -28.73 5.48 5.35
N ARG A 50 -29.83 6.09 4.89
CA ARG A 50 -29.84 7.52 4.48
C ARG A 50 -29.62 8.47 5.66
N GLU A 51 -30.08 8.11 6.85
CA GLU A 51 -29.82 8.87 8.08
C GLU A 51 -28.35 8.77 8.52
N LEU A 52 -27.63 7.68 8.25
CA LEU A 52 -26.18 7.54 8.44
C LEU A 52 -25.40 8.51 7.54
N TRP A 53 -25.82 8.69 6.28
CA TRP A 53 -25.23 9.70 5.39
C TRP A 53 -25.54 11.15 5.79
N THR A 54 -26.58 11.39 6.59
CA THR A 54 -27.07 12.75 6.95
C THR A 54 -26.90 13.12 8.43
N ARG A 55 -26.67 12.16 9.33
CA ARG A 55 -26.29 12.38 10.73
C ARG A 55 -24.83 11.99 10.91
N LYS A 56 -23.96 13.00 11.09
CA LYS A 56 -22.68 13.12 11.84
C LYS A 56 -21.74 11.90 12.12
N GLU A 57 -22.04 10.67 11.73
CA GLU A 57 -21.21 9.47 11.89
C GLU A 57 -20.17 9.28 10.76
N PRO A 58 -20.43 9.64 9.48
CA PRO A 58 -19.42 9.60 8.41
C PRO A 58 -18.34 10.68 8.56
N THR A 59 -18.62 11.71 9.37
CA THR A 59 -17.76 12.90 9.56
C THR A 59 -16.90 12.83 10.82
N ALA A 60 -17.15 11.88 11.73
CA ALA A 60 -16.30 11.67 12.88
C ALA A 60 -14.95 11.07 12.45
N LEU A 61 -13.84 11.66 12.91
CA LEU A 61 -12.56 10.95 12.91
C LEU A 61 -12.75 9.66 13.73
N PRO A 62 -12.29 8.48 13.25
CA PRO A 62 -11.26 8.24 12.22
C PRO A 62 -11.78 7.89 10.81
N ASN A 63 -13.09 7.64 10.65
CA ASN A 63 -13.64 7.12 9.39
C ASN A 63 -13.56 8.14 8.24
N SER A 64 -13.75 9.43 8.50
CA SER A 64 -13.62 10.47 7.47
C SER A 64 -12.21 10.55 6.87
N LEU A 65 -11.18 10.40 7.72
CA LEU A 65 -9.78 10.36 7.29
C LEU A 65 -9.51 9.09 6.46
N TRP A 66 -9.97 7.93 6.92
CA TRP A 66 -9.80 6.68 6.18
C TRP A 66 -10.49 6.71 4.82
N PHE A 67 -11.70 7.27 4.75
CA PHE A 67 -12.37 7.49 3.46
C PHE A 67 -11.55 8.40 2.55
N GLY A 68 -11.06 9.53 3.06
CA GLY A 68 -10.19 10.44 2.30
C GLY A 68 -8.92 9.76 1.80
N VAL A 69 -8.33 8.89 2.61
CA VAL A 69 -7.17 8.07 2.22
C VAL A 69 -7.51 7.15 1.05
N LEU A 70 -8.65 6.45 1.09
CA LEU A 70 -9.08 5.58 0.01
C LEU A 70 -9.46 6.36 -1.27
N ASP A 71 -10.02 7.56 -1.12
CA ASP A 71 -10.32 8.44 -2.25
C ASP A 71 -9.04 8.93 -2.94
N LEU A 72 -8.03 9.35 -2.16
CA LEU A 72 -6.71 9.69 -2.68
C LEU A 72 -6.03 8.49 -3.35
N ALA A 73 -6.13 7.30 -2.76
CA ALA A 73 -5.59 6.08 -3.36
C ALA A 73 -6.26 5.75 -4.70
N GLN A 74 -7.57 5.97 -4.83
CA GLN A 74 -8.29 5.79 -6.08
C GLN A 74 -7.89 6.83 -7.14
N ASN A 75 -7.72 8.09 -6.74
CA ASN A 75 -7.24 9.12 -7.67
C ASN A 75 -5.82 8.84 -8.13
N LEU A 76 -4.95 8.38 -7.22
CA LEU A 76 -3.59 7.96 -7.55
C LEU A 76 -3.59 6.75 -8.49
N SER A 77 -4.45 5.75 -8.25
CA SER A 77 -4.49 4.56 -9.10
C SER A 77 -4.88 4.89 -10.53
N ARG A 78 -5.76 5.88 -10.75
CA ARG A 78 -6.13 6.34 -12.09
C ARG A 78 -4.98 7.02 -12.85
N GLN A 79 -4.05 7.65 -12.13
CA GLN A 79 -2.96 8.41 -12.73
C GLN A 79 -1.66 7.60 -12.89
N THR A 80 -1.42 6.64 -12.00
CA THR A 80 -0.18 5.86 -12.02
C THR A 80 -0.16 4.83 -13.15
N VAL A 81 1.02 4.65 -13.74
CA VAL A 81 1.31 3.61 -14.74
C VAL A 81 2.15 2.48 -14.10
N GLN A 82 2.61 2.66 -12.86
CA GLN A 82 3.50 1.72 -12.20
C GLN A 82 2.71 0.52 -11.63
N PRO A 83 2.96 -0.72 -12.08
CA PRO A 83 2.21 -1.90 -11.61
C PRO A 83 2.30 -2.13 -10.10
N VAL A 84 3.46 -1.78 -9.50
CA VAL A 84 3.67 -1.84 -8.05
C VAL A 84 2.68 -0.94 -7.31
N ASN A 85 2.48 0.29 -7.77
CA ASN A 85 1.60 1.26 -7.11
C ASN A 85 0.14 0.86 -7.24
N LEU A 86 -0.25 0.31 -8.41
CA LEU A 86 -1.59 -0.29 -8.59
C LEU A 86 -1.81 -1.48 -7.64
N ALA A 87 -0.81 -2.36 -7.50
CA ALA A 87 -0.88 -3.48 -6.57
C ALA A 87 -0.97 -3.02 -5.11
N LEU A 88 -0.24 -1.96 -4.72
CA LEU A 88 -0.31 -1.36 -3.38
C LEU A 88 -1.66 -0.70 -3.11
N CYS A 89 -2.26 -0.01 -4.10
CA CYS A 89 -3.63 0.51 -3.99
C CYS A 89 -4.66 -0.62 -3.83
N TYR A 90 -4.51 -1.70 -4.61
CA TYR A 90 -5.33 -2.90 -4.48
C TYR A 90 -5.28 -3.46 -3.06
N TYR A 91 -4.09 -3.68 -2.51
CA TYR A 91 -3.96 -4.21 -1.16
C TYR A 91 -4.45 -3.24 -0.08
N LEU A 92 -4.28 -1.93 -0.28
CA LEU A 92 -4.83 -0.92 0.63
C LEU A 92 -6.37 -1.02 0.70
N GLY A 93 -7.02 -1.15 -0.45
CA GLY A 93 -8.46 -1.36 -0.54
C GLY A 93 -8.90 -2.68 0.10
N LEU A 94 -8.18 -3.76 -0.17
CA LEU A 94 -8.48 -5.10 0.37
C LEU A 94 -8.35 -5.15 1.89
N GLU A 95 -7.23 -4.66 2.44
CA GLU A 95 -7.03 -4.59 3.89
C GLU A 95 -8.06 -3.66 4.55
N SER A 96 -8.50 -2.60 3.85
CA SER A 96 -9.53 -1.70 4.36
C SER A 96 -10.93 -2.32 4.38
N LEU A 97 -11.26 -3.09 3.36
CA LEU A 97 -12.50 -3.86 3.31
C LEU A 97 -12.55 -4.90 4.43
N GLN A 98 -11.44 -5.59 4.67
CA GLN A 98 -11.35 -6.66 5.67
C GLN A 98 -11.33 -6.15 7.11
N LYS A 99 -10.69 -5.00 7.37
CA LYS A 99 -10.54 -4.46 8.74
C LYS A 99 -11.68 -3.56 9.17
N SER A 100 -12.39 -2.92 8.24
CA SER A 100 -13.46 -2.00 8.60
C SER A 100 -14.79 -2.72 8.83
N GLN A 101 -15.43 -2.42 9.95
CA GLN A 101 -16.85 -2.73 10.19
C GLN A 101 -17.78 -1.61 9.71
N CYS A 102 -17.22 -0.45 9.33
CA CYS A 102 -17.98 0.69 8.85
C CYS A 102 -18.35 0.51 7.38
N TYR A 103 -19.64 0.44 7.10
CA TYR A 103 -20.17 0.28 5.74
C TYR A 103 -19.69 1.37 4.77
N TYR A 104 -19.51 2.60 5.25
CA TYR A 104 -19.02 3.72 4.44
C TYR A 104 -17.59 3.48 3.92
N ILE A 105 -16.71 2.94 4.76
CA ILE A 105 -15.35 2.55 4.36
C ILE A 105 -15.37 1.31 3.48
N GLN A 106 -16.23 0.33 3.78
CA GLN A 106 -16.40 -0.85 2.93
C GLN A 106 -16.86 -0.47 1.52
N PHE A 107 -17.82 0.46 1.40
CA PHE A 107 -18.25 1.02 0.12
C PHE A 107 -17.08 1.62 -0.66
N LYS A 108 -16.28 2.49 -0.01
CA LYS A 108 -15.17 3.15 -0.68
C LYS A 108 -14.03 2.19 -1.04
N SER A 109 -13.81 1.19 -0.20
CA SER A 109 -12.83 0.12 -0.45
C SER A 109 -13.24 -0.72 -1.66
N LEU A 110 -14.51 -1.13 -1.73
CA LEU A 110 -15.06 -1.83 -2.90
C LEU A 110 -15.04 -0.96 -4.16
N GLU A 111 -15.36 0.33 -4.04
CA GLU A 111 -15.28 1.26 -5.17
C GLU A 111 -13.85 1.34 -5.72
N LEU A 112 -12.83 1.40 -4.87
CA LEU A 112 -11.43 1.33 -5.27
C LEU A 112 -11.10 0.01 -5.98
N LEU A 113 -11.43 -1.13 -5.36
CA LEU A 113 -11.13 -2.47 -5.89
C LEU A 113 -11.80 -2.71 -7.25
N ILE A 114 -13.09 -2.42 -7.36
CA ILE A 114 -13.86 -2.57 -8.60
C ILE A 114 -13.32 -1.59 -9.65
N SER A 115 -12.93 -0.37 -9.25
CA SER A 115 -12.35 0.57 -10.21
C SER A 115 -11.03 0.09 -10.83
N LEU A 116 -10.17 -0.55 -10.02
CA LEU A 116 -8.95 -1.20 -10.52
C LEU A 116 -9.25 -2.36 -11.47
N SER A 117 -10.32 -3.12 -11.21
CA SER A 117 -10.77 -4.22 -12.07
C SER A 117 -11.22 -3.75 -13.47
N TYR A 118 -11.79 -2.56 -13.56
CA TYR A 118 -12.15 -1.93 -14.84
C TYR A 118 -10.93 -1.32 -15.54
N GLN A 119 -10.01 -0.74 -14.76
CA GLN A 119 -8.82 -0.08 -15.27
C GLN A 119 -7.81 -1.04 -15.90
N GLU A 120 -7.45 -2.11 -15.19
CA GLU A 120 -6.47 -3.10 -15.64
C GLU A 120 -7.06 -4.51 -15.45
N PRO A 121 -8.06 -4.90 -16.28
CA PRO A 121 -8.80 -6.14 -16.10
C PRO A 121 -7.91 -7.38 -16.18
N LYS A 122 -6.81 -7.31 -16.95
CA LYS A 122 -5.82 -8.40 -17.08
C LYS A 122 -5.19 -8.78 -15.75
N TRP A 123 -5.04 -7.83 -14.84
CA TRP A 123 -4.37 -8.02 -13.56
C TRP A 123 -5.35 -8.14 -12.39
N PHE A 124 -6.46 -7.40 -12.43
CA PHE A 124 -7.32 -7.24 -11.24
C PHE A 124 -8.69 -7.91 -11.34
N LYS A 125 -9.24 -8.18 -12.53
CA LYS A 125 -10.64 -8.63 -12.66
C LYS A 125 -10.93 -9.89 -11.86
N ASP A 126 -10.20 -10.96 -12.12
CA ASP A 126 -10.45 -12.26 -11.50
C ASP A 126 -10.06 -12.24 -10.01
N ILE A 127 -8.94 -11.61 -9.68
CA ILE A 127 -8.44 -11.49 -8.30
C ILE A 127 -9.40 -10.68 -7.41
N VAL A 128 -9.94 -9.56 -7.91
CA VAL A 128 -10.92 -8.75 -7.16
C VAL A 128 -12.21 -9.54 -6.96
N GLN A 129 -12.69 -10.23 -8.00
CA GLN A 129 -13.89 -11.05 -7.91
C GLN A 129 -13.75 -12.15 -6.87
N GLU A 130 -12.65 -12.91 -6.91
CA GLU A 130 -12.38 -13.99 -5.94
C GLU A 130 -12.32 -13.47 -4.50
N GLU A 131 -11.66 -12.34 -4.23
CA GLU A 131 -11.57 -11.79 -2.88
C GLU A 131 -12.91 -11.22 -2.38
N ILE A 132 -13.72 -10.64 -3.27
CA ILE A 132 -15.09 -10.21 -2.92
C ILE A 132 -15.96 -11.41 -2.55
N GLU A 133 -15.88 -12.50 -3.32
CA GLU A 133 -16.61 -13.73 -3.03
C GLU A 133 -16.20 -14.34 -1.68
N LYS A 134 -14.89 -14.46 -1.43
CA LYS A 134 -14.36 -14.90 -0.12
C LYS A 134 -14.84 -14.00 1.02
N PHE A 135 -14.87 -12.68 0.81
CA PHE A 135 -15.38 -11.76 1.83
C PHE A 135 -16.86 -11.99 2.11
N ILE A 136 -17.69 -12.19 1.07
CA ILE A 136 -19.11 -12.52 1.23
C ILE A 136 -19.30 -13.82 2.03
N GLU A 137 -18.50 -14.84 1.77
CA GLU A 137 -18.58 -16.13 2.49
C GLU A 137 -18.33 -15.99 3.99
N VAL A 138 -17.45 -15.07 4.39
CA VAL A 138 -17.13 -14.82 5.81
C VAL A 138 -18.19 -13.94 6.50
N LEU A 139 -18.99 -13.18 5.72
CA LEU A 139 -20.04 -12.34 6.30
C LEU A 139 -21.22 -13.16 6.86
N PRO A 140 -21.89 -12.66 7.92
CA PRO A 140 -23.16 -13.20 8.38
C PRO A 140 -24.21 -13.25 7.25
N VAL A 141 -25.00 -14.33 7.18
CA VAL A 141 -25.98 -14.57 6.11
C VAL A 141 -26.97 -13.41 5.95
N ASN A 142 -27.39 -12.77 7.05
CA ASN A 142 -28.28 -11.61 7.05
C ASN A 142 -27.68 -10.34 6.42
N SER A 143 -26.36 -10.30 6.22
CA SER A 143 -25.62 -9.20 5.59
C SER A 143 -25.33 -9.43 4.11
N HIS A 144 -25.48 -10.67 3.61
CA HIS A 144 -25.17 -11.04 2.21
C HIS A 144 -25.96 -10.22 1.19
N LEU A 145 -27.28 -10.11 1.36
CA LEU A 145 -28.13 -9.37 0.43
C LEU A 145 -27.76 -7.89 0.39
N LYS A 146 -27.46 -7.30 1.55
CA LYS A 146 -27.08 -5.88 1.66
C LYS A 146 -25.75 -5.63 0.98
N PHE A 147 -24.78 -6.53 1.16
CA PHE A 147 -23.48 -6.42 0.50
C PHE A 147 -23.57 -6.64 -1.02
N LYS A 148 -24.43 -7.55 -1.49
CA LYS A 148 -24.70 -7.72 -2.93
C LYS A 148 -25.33 -6.46 -3.53
N ASN A 149 -26.28 -5.83 -2.83
CA ASN A 149 -26.84 -4.55 -3.25
C ASN A 149 -25.77 -3.46 -3.28
N LEU A 150 -24.86 -3.44 -2.31
CA LEU A 150 -23.74 -2.50 -2.30
C LEU A 150 -22.85 -2.62 -3.54
N ILE A 151 -22.47 -3.84 -3.89
CA ILE A 151 -21.68 -4.14 -5.09
C ILE A 151 -22.45 -3.67 -6.34
N HIS A 152 -23.75 -3.92 -6.39
CA HIS A 152 -24.59 -3.47 -7.49
C HIS A 152 -24.62 -1.93 -7.62
N ASP A 153 -24.84 -1.22 -6.51
CA ASP A 153 -24.87 0.24 -6.47
C ASP A 153 -23.52 0.85 -6.90
N ILE A 154 -22.40 0.26 -6.47
CA ILE A 154 -21.06 0.70 -6.88
C ILE A 154 -20.84 0.49 -8.37
N ASN A 155 -21.21 -0.68 -8.90
CA ASN A 155 -21.10 -0.95 -10.34
C ASN A 155 -21.93 0.02 -11.16
N GLN A 156 -23.17 0.30 -10.74
CA GLN A 156 -24.00 1.33 -11.39
C GLN A 156 -23.34 2.71 -11.33
N LYS A 157 -22.83 3.12 -10.16
CA LYS A 157 -22.16 4.41 -9.98
C LYS A 157 -20.95 4.55 -10.93
N LEU A 158 -20.12 3.51 -11.04
CA LEU A 158 -18.94 3.53 -11.90
C LEU A 158 -19.31 3.53 -13.38
N GLN A 159 -20.38 2.82 -13.78
CA GLN A 159 -20.89 2.80 -15.16
C GLN A 159 -21.51 4.14 -15.58
N LEU A 160 -22.18 4.84 -14.66
CA LEU A 160 -22.79 6.14 -14.93
C LEU A 160 -21.79 7.30 -15.00
N ASN A 161 -20.57 7.09 -14.52
CA ASN A 161 -19.53 8.10 -14.57
C ASN A 161 -18.89 8.10 -15.97
N ASN A 162 -19.37 8.95 -16.88
CA ASN A 162 -18.90 9.00 -18.27
C ASN A 162 -17.38 9.25 -18.38
N GLU A 163 -16.79 10.06 -17.49
CA GLU A 163 -15.34 10.26 -17.41
C GLU A 163 -14.58 8.97 -17.05
N PHE A 164 -15.21 8.09 -16.27
CA PHE A 164 -14.67 6.78 -15.93
C PHE A 164 -14.64 5.87 -17.17
N LEU A 165 -15.71 5.82 -17.96
CA LEU A 165 -15.75 5.01 -19.19
C LEU A 165 -14.85 5.55 -20.30
N GLU A 166 -14.82 6.87 -20.54
CA GLU A 166 -13.97 7.48 -21.55
C GLU A 166 -12.47 7.23 -21.30
N HIS A 167 -12.05 7.17 -20.03
CA HIS A 167 -10.67 6.83 -19.66
C HIS A 167 -10.26 5.39 -19.99
N PHE A 168 -11.21 4.45 -20.07
CA PHE A 168 -10.92 3.03 -20.36
C PHE A 168 -11.22 2.65 -21.81
N SER A 169 -12.17 3.32 -22.48
CA SER A 169 -12.54 3.02 -23.87
C SER A 169 -11.46 3.32 -24.91
N ILE A 170 -10.44 4.11 -24.60
CA ILE A 170 -9.42 4.53 -25.59
C ILE A 170 -8.35 3.46 -25.87
N ASP A 171 -8.11 2.49 -24.97
CA ASP A 171 -6.98 1.53 -25.10
C ASP A 171 -7.40 0.08 -25.43
N TYR A 172 -8.70 -0.24 -25.49
CA TYR A 172 -9.18 -1.62 -25.73
C TYR A 172 -8.86 -2.16 -27.14
N GLU A 173 -8.65 -1.30 -28.14
CA GLU A 173 -8.40 -1.75 -29.52
C GLU A 173 -6.90 -1.91 -29.91
N LYS A 174 -5.93 -1.58 -29.05
CA LYS A 174 -4.50 -1.61 -29.44
C LYS A 174 -3.52 -2.42 -28.58
N LYS A 175 -3.98 -3.20 -27.59
CA LYS A 175 -3.09 -4.10 -26.80
C LYS A 175 -3.61 -5.54 -26.67
N SER A 176 -4.15 -6.09 -27.76
CA SER A 176 -4.12 -7.54 -28.00
C SER A 176 -2.78 -7.89 -28.67
N ILE A 177 -2.21 -9.03 -28.30
CA ILE A 177 -0.82 -9.50 -28.59
C ILE A 177 0.15 -9.21 -27.44
N ILE A 178 -0.05 -9.93 -26.32
CA ILE A 178 1.01 -10.72 -25.70
C ILE A 178 0.33 -11.99 -25.16
N LYS A 179 0.45 -13.12 -25.88
CA LYS A 179 0.27 -14.45 -25.30
C LYS A 179 1.46 -14.67 -24.36
N ASN A 180 1.28 -14.45 -23.06
CA ASN A 180 2.22 -14.93 -22.06
C ASN A 180 1.51 -15.95 -21.19
N ASN A 181 2.15 -17.11 -21.09
CA ASN A 181 1.73 -18.27 -20.32
C ASN A 181 1.27 -17.86 -18.92
N MET A 182 0.08 -18.32 -18.54
CA MET A 182 -0.43 -18.26 -17.16
C MET A 182 0.66 -18.84 -16.23
N PRO A 183 1.19 -18.09 -15.26
CA PRO A 183 2.00 -18.68 -14.21
C PRO A 183 1.12 -19.61 -13.35
N ASP A 184 1.72 -20.66 -12.82
CA ASP A 184 1.09 -21.63 -11.92
C ASP A 184 0.14 -20.99 -10.88
N LYS A 185 -0.97 -21.71 -10.62
CA LYS A 185 -2.05 -21.39 -9.66
C LYS A 185 -1.61 -21.11 -8.20
N THR A 186 -0.32 -21.14 -7.90
CA THR A 186 0.23 -21.06 -6.54
C THR A 186 0.85 -19.71 -6.19
N SER A 187 1.09 -18.78 -7.13
CA SER A 187 1.62 -17.44 -6.80
C SER A 187 0.72 -16.33 -7.35
N ASN A 188 0.13 -15.53 -6.47
CA ASN A 188 -0.55 -14.29 -6.85
C ASN A 188 0.48 -13.34 -7.50
N PRO A 189 0.39 -13.04 -8.81
CA PRO A 189 1.41 -12.27 -9.53
C PRO A 189 1.53 -10.83 -9.01
N LEU A 190 0.46 -10.25 -8.45
CA LEU A 190 0.49 -8.94 -7.81
C LEU A 190 1.37 -8.96 -6.56
N LEU A 191 1.23 -10.00 -5.74
CA LEU A 191 2.01 -10.14 -4.52
C LEU A 191 3.49 -10.30 -4.83
N LYS A 192 3.83 -11.01 -5.91
CA LYS A 192 5.22 -11.15 -6.38
C LYS A 192 5.85 -9.80 -6.73
N ILE A 193 5.15 -8.96 -7.48
CA ILE A 193 5.60 -7.59 -7.83
C ILE A 193 5.85 -6.77 -6.56
N VAL A 194 4.97 -6.89 -5.56
CA VAL A 194 5.10 -6.18 -4.28
C VAL A 194 6.29 -6.70 -3.46
N VAL A 195 6.47 -8.03 -3.39
CA VAL A 195 7.62 -8.66 -2.72
C VAL A 195 8.93 -8.20 -3.37
N GLU A 196 9.02 -8.22 -4.70
CA GLU A 196 10.19 -7.75 -5.43
C GLU A 196 10.50 -6.28 -5.15
N ASN A 197 9.46 -5.43 -5.03
CA ASN A 197 9.63 -4.02 -4.68
C ASN A 197 10.19 -3.79 -3.27
N PHE A 198 9.77 -4.60 -2.29
CA PHE A 198 10.28 -4.50 -0.91
C PHE A 198 11.57 -5.28 -0.66
N THR A 199 12.06 -6.04 -1.64
CA THR A 199 13.29 -6.83 -1.50
C THR A 199 14.50 -5.99 -1.86
N CYS A 200 15.43 -5.84 -0.92
CA CYS A 200 16.69 -5.17 -1.21
C CYS A 200 17.53 -6.01 -2.17
N LYS A 201 17.93 -5.40 -3.30
CA LYS A 201 18.74 -6.07 -4.34
C LYS A 201 20.12 -6.53 -3.86
N ILE A 202 20.62 -5.98 -2.76
CA ILE A 202 21.94 -6.33 -2.20
C ILE A 202 21.82 -7.44 -1.16
N THR A 203 20.91 -7.29 -0.19
CA THR A 203 20.78 -8.28 0.90
C THR A 203 19.86 -9.44 0.54
N GLY A 204 19.00 -9.31 -0.46
CA GLY A 204 17.92 -10.24 -0.77
C GLY A 204 16.81 -10.28 0.29
N GLN A 205 16.83 -9.37 1.26
CA GLN A 205 15.86 -9.35 2.37
C GLN A 205 14.75 -8.33 2.10
N ILE A 206 13.55 -8.63 2.59
CA ILE A 206 12.43 -7.69 2.61
C ILE A 206 12.72 -6.67 3.71
N THR A 207 12.63 -5.38 3.39
CA THR A 207 12.85 -4.29 4.35
C THR A 207 12.04 -3.06 3.96
N GLY A 208 11.63 -2.27 4.95
CA GLY A 208 10.96 -0.99 4.73
C GLY A 208 11.91 0.20 4.81
N ASP A 209 13.12 0.00 5.32
CA ASP A 209 14.09 1.06 5.54
C ASP A 209 15.03 1.19 4.34
N PHE A 210 14.48 1.78 3.27
CA PHE A 210 15.23 2.06 2.06
C PHE A 210 15.88 3.44 2.08
N LEU A 211 17.07 3.49 1.50
CA LEU A 211 17.83 4.67 1.20
C LEU A 211 17.90 4.83 -0.32
N ILE A 212 17.74 6.07 -0.80
CA ILE A 212 17.88 6.44 -2.20
C ILE A 212 19.27 7.02 -2.40
N LEU A 213 20.05 6.42 -3.30
CA LEU A 213 21.36 6.91 -3.67
C LEU A 213 21.23 8.01 -4.75
N SER A 214 21.61 9.24 -4.43
CA SER A 214 21.55 10.36 -5.40
C SER A 214 22.35 10.13 -6.69
N CYS A 215 23.40 9.30 -6.64
CA CYS A 215 24.27 9.07 -7.80
C CYS A 215 23.57 8.37 -8.97
N CYS A 216 22.56 7.54 -8.70
CA CYS A 216 21.88 6.75 -9.73
C CYS A 216 20.39 6.52 -9.46
N GLY A 217 19.84 7.05 -8.37
CA GLY A 217 18.44 6.88 -7.97
C GLY A 217 18.08 5.48 -7.46
N ASN A 218 19.03 4.54 -7.41
CA ASN A 218 18.75 3.18 -6.93
C ASN A 218 18.46 3.18 -5.42
N THR A 219 17.52 2.31 -5.03
CA THR A 219 17.16 2.07 -3.64
C THR A 219 17.97 0.92 -3.05
N VAL A 220 18.43 1.09 -1.82
CA VAL A 220 19.23 0.12 -1.07
C VAL A 220 18.77 0.12 0.38
N SER A 221 18.80 -1.01 1.07
CA SER A 221 18.47 -1.02 2.49
C SER A 221 19.52 -0.25 3.30
N ARG A 222 19.09 0.41 4.38
CA ARG A 222 20.01 1.06 5.31
C ARG A 222 21.08 0.09 5.82
N ASP A 223 20.68 -1.14 6.15
CA ASP A 223 21.60 -2.18 6.59
C ASP A 223 22.69 -2.51 5.57
N ALA A 224 22.34 -2.60 4.27
CA ALA A 224 23.33 -2.84 3.23
C ALA A 224 24.29 -1.65 3.09
N ILE A 225 23.78 -0.42 3.13
CA ILE A 225 24.60 0.79 3.06
C ILE A 225 25.56 0.88 4.25
N ASN A 226 25.07 0.68 5.48
CA ASN A 226 25.89 0.73 6.69
C ASN A 226 26.99 -0.35 6.69
N LYS A 227 26.67 -1.57 6.24
CA LYS A 227 27.66 -2.65 6.08
C LYS A 227 28.67 -2.33 4.99
N TRP A 228 28.22 -1.74 3.89
CA TRP A 228 29.10 -1.38 2.78
C TRP A 228 30.05 -0.23 3.15
N GLU A 229 29.56 0.74 3.93
CA GLU A 229 30.35 1.84 4.45
C GLU A 229 31.42 1.33 5.42
N SER A 230 31.05 0.46 6.37
CA SER A 230 32.00 -0.10 7.34
C SER A 230 33.09 -0.93 6.67
N VAL A 231 32.75 -1.75 5.67
CA VAL A 231 33.73 -2.50 4.86
C VAL A 231 34.65 -1.53 4.11
N SER A 232 34.11 -0.51 3.46
CA SER A 232 34.92 0.47 2.71
C SER A 232 35.92 1.20 3.60
N ILE A 233 35.50 1.61 4.80
CA ILE A 233 36.38 2.23 5.81
C ILE A 233 37.47 1.24 6.26
N SER A 234 37.10 -0.01 6.57
CA SER A 234 38.04 -1.02 7.05
C SER A 234 39.10 -1.41 6.02
N GLU A 235 38.75 -1.40 4.73
CA GLU A 235 39.65 -1.74 3.63
C GLU A 235 40.39 -0.52 3.06
N ASN A 236 40.21 0.66 3.66
CA ASN A 236 40.74 1.95 3.19
C ASN A 236 40.39 2.22 1.70
N LYS A 237 39.18 1.84 1.28
CA LYS A 237 38.64 2.00 -0.07
C LYS A 237 37.64 3.15 -0.11
N LEU A 238 37.53 3.78 -1.29
CA LEU A 238 36.48 4.77 -1.56
C LEU A 238 35.10 4.13 -1.46
N PHE A 239 34.19 4.78 -0.73
CA PHE A 239 32.81 4.36 -0.59
C PHE A 239 32.05 4.60 -1.90
N LYS A 240 31.98 3.56 -2.73
CA LYS A 240 31.43 3.64 -4.10
C LYS A 240 30.10 2.92 -4.21
N CYS A 241 29.21 3.48 -5.03
CA CYS A 241 27.91 2.90 -5.32
C CYS A 241 28.06 1.52 -5.99
N PRO A 242 27.36 0.48 -5.49
CA PRO A 242 27.44 -0.86 -6.04
C PRO A 242 26.84 -0.96 -7.47
N PHE A 243 26.03 0.01 -7.88
CA PHE A 243 25.38 0.01 -9.21
C PHE A 243 26.13 0.82 -10.26
N CYS A 244 26.54 2.05 -9.93
CA CYS A 244 27.17 2.97 -10.90
C CYS A 244 28.65 3.26 -10.61
N ARG A 245 29.21 2.73 -9.52
CA ARG A 245 30.61 2.90 -9.09
C ARG A 245 31.03 4.35 -8.76
N SER A 246 30.11 5.31 -8.83
CA SER A 246 30.31 6.69 -8.35
C SER A 246 30.49 6.71 -6.84
N GLU A 247 31.30 7.64 -6.34
CA GLU A 247 31.44 7.86 -4.89
C GLU A 247 30.09 8.29 -4.29
N ILE A 248 29.72 7.68 -3.15
CA ILE A 248 28.52 8.03 -2.41
C ILE A 248 28.90 9.07 -1.35
N LYS A 249 28.22 10.21 -1.38
CA LYS A 249 28.29 11.20 -0.29
C LYS A 249 27.11 11.00 0.65
N MET A 250 27.35 10.86 1.96
CA MET A 250 26.29 10.59 2.94
C MET A 250 25.19 11.67 2.97
N GLU A 251 25.58 12.93 2.79
CA GLU A 251 24.67 14.08 2.65
C GLU A 251 23.74 14.02 1.44
N SER A 252 24.01 13.11 0.50
CA SER A 252 23.28 12.93 -0.74
C SER A 252 22.46 11.63 -0.74
N ILE A 253 22.26 11.02 0.42
CA ILE A 253 21.41 9.85 0.60
C ILE A 253 20.07 10.28 1.22
N TYR A 254 18.96 9.87 0.60
CA TYR A 254 17.62 10.21 1.06
C TYR A 254 16.91 9.01 1.67
N SER A 255 16.17 9.22 2.75
CA SER A 255 15.44 8.15 3.44
C SER A 255 14.04 7.95 2.87
N LEU A 256 13.75 6.76 2.37
CA LEU A 256 12.43 6.31 1.91
C LEU A 256 11.98 5.16 2.81
N ALA A 257 11.45 5.50 3.99
CA ALA A 257 10.84 4.51 4.86
C ALA A 257 9.48 4.06 4.28
N GLN A 258 9.24 2.75 4.20
CA GLN A 258 8.03 2.12 3.69
C GLN A 258 7.43 1.14 4.71
N ASN A 259 7.52 1.52 5.98
CA ASN A 259 7.28 0.65 7.12
C ASN A 259 5.78 0.35 7.29
N ALA A 260 4.89 1.30 7.01
CA ALA A 260 3.46 1.11 7.14
C ALA A 260 2.90 0.18 6.08
N MET A 261 3.37 0.30 4.84
CA MET A 261 3.00 -0.65 3.77
C MET A 261 3.43 -2.07 4.12
N ILE A 262 4.67 -2.28 4.55
CA ILE A 262 5.15 -3.62 4.95
C ILE A 262 4.38 -4.15 6.15
N LYS A 263 4.14 -3.31 7.17
CA LYS A 263 3.37 -3.71 8.35
C LYS A 263 1.96 -4.14 7.97
N GLY A 264 1.30 -3.37 7.10
CA GLY A 264 -0.05 -3.68 6.66
C GLY A 264 -0.14 -4.94 5.78
N LEU A 265 0.93 -5.27 5.05
CA LEU A 265 1.03 -6.43 4.16
C LEU A 265 1.65 -7.66 4.80
N TYR A 266 2.09 -7.57 6.06
CA TYR A 266 2.97 -8.56 6.67
C TYR A 266 2.46 -10.00 6.57
N LYS A 267 1.19 -10.25 6.90
CA LYS A 267 0.59 -11.59 6.83
C LYS A 267 0.70 -12.20 5.42
N ARG A 268 0.53 -11.37 4.38
CA ARG A 268 0.62 -11.80 2.97
C ARG A 268 2.08 -12.02 2.55
N LEU A 269 2.99 -11.15 3.00
CA LEU A 269 4.43 -11.28 2.72
C LEU A 269 5.02 -12.53 3.39
N ALA A 270 4.60 -12.85 4.61
CA ALA A 270 5.05 -14.04 5.36
C ALA A 270 4.59 -15.35 4.68
N GLN A 271 3.33 -15.40 4.23
CA GLN A 271 2.76 -16.56 3.51
C GLN A 271 3.54 -16.93 2.25
N MET A 272 4.04 -15.95 1.48
CA MET A 272 4.85 -16.19 0.29
C MET A 272 6.27 -16.69 0.59
N LYS A 273 6.82 -16.36 1.76
CA LYS A 273 8.14 -16.84 2.19
C LYS A 273 8.11 -18.22 2.86
N GLY A 274 6.92 -18.77 3.10
CA GLY A 274 6.76 -20.02 3.84
C GLY A 274 6.99 -19.87 5.35
N GLU A 275 6.96 -18.64 5.88
CA GLU A 275 7.10 -18.38 7.31
C GLU A 275 5.70 -18.42 7.96
N GLN A 276 5.45 -19.39 8.85
CA GLN A 276 4.28 -19.38 9.73
C GLN A 276 4.55 -18.45 10.92
N ILE A 277 3.69 -17.46 11.17
CA ILE A 277 3.93 -16.47 12.23
C ILE A 277 2.64 -16.20 13.02
N SER A 278 2.75 -16.23 14.35
CA SER A 278 1.68 -15.87 15.29
C SER A 278 1.63 -14.36 15.52
N ASP A 279 0.49 -13.83 15.97
CA ASP A 279 0.31 -12.40 16.22
C ASP A 279 1.22 -11.86 17.37
N ASP A 280 1.86 -12.72 18.18
CA ASP A 280 2.78 -12.29 19.25
C ASP A 280 4.19 -11.93 18.73
N ASP A 281 4.69 -12.63 17.71
CA ASP A 281 5.96 -12.32 17.02
C ASP A 281 5.90 -11.00 16.23
N LEU A 282 4.66 -10.56 15.91
CA LEU A 282 4.35 -9.28 15.28
C LEU A 282 4.82 -8.11 16.16
N SER A 283 4.58 -8.19 17.47
CA SER A 283 4.93 -7.12 18.43
C SER A 283 6.44 -7.00 18.65
N LEU A 284 7.15 -8.13 18.71
CA LEU A 284 8.60 -8.20 18.94
C LEU A 284 9.41 -7.74 17.72
N THR A 285 8.95 -8.06 16.51
CA THR A 285 9.61 -7.61 15.27
C THR A 285 9.36 -6.12 15.01
N ILE A 286 8.15 -5.63 15.32
CA ILE A 286 7.79 -4.20 15.26
C ILE A 286 8.59 -3.39 16.29
N ASN A 287 8.78 -3.90 17.51
CA ASN A 287 9.61 -3.23 18.51
C ASN A 287 11.08 -3.14 18.07
N LYS A 288 11.64 -4.17 17.42
CA LYS A 288 12.99 -4.08 16.84
C LYS A 288 13.10 -3.03 15.72
N MET A 289 12.03 -2.76 14.96
CA MET A 289 11.99 -1.70 13.96
C MET A 289 11.83 -0.29 14.57
N ASN A 290 11.18 -0.18 15.74
CA ASN A 290 10.99 1.10 16.45
C ASN A 290 12.15 1.47 17.42
N VAL A 291 13.07 0.57 17.72
CA VAL A 291 14.16 0.81 18.71
C VAL A 291 15.30 1.71 18.21
N PHE A 292 15.29 2.19 16.97
CA PHE A 292 16.25 3.21 16.51
C PHE A 292 15.67 4.64 16.54
N GLU A 293 15.10 5.03 17.68
CA GLU A 293 14.94 6.45 18.01
C GLU A 293 16.31 7.06 18.37
N ILE A 294 16.88 7.78 17.40
CA ILE A 294 17.68 9.00 17.54
C ILE A 294 18.38 9.18 18.91
N HIS A 295 19.60 8.65 19.05
CA HIS A 295 20.57 9.27 19.96
C HIS A 295 21.00 10.61 19.35
N LYS A 296 20.29 11.69 19.71
CA LYS A 296 20.79 13.06 19.58
C LYS A 296 22.05 13.14 20.46
N SER A 297 23.22 13.26 19.85
CA SER A 297 24.42 13.71 20.55
C SER A 297 24.24 15.17 20.95
N SER A 298 23.68 15.44 22.12
CA SER A 298 23.90 16.70 22.80
C SER A 298 25.34 16.70 23.34
N LYS A 299 26.27 17.24 22.54
CA LYS A 299 27.53 17.74 23.10
C LYS A 299 27.18 19.00 23.91
N SER A 300 26.97 18.82 25.20
CA SER A 300 27.20 19.89 26.17
C SER A 300 28.71 20.11 26.24
N LEU A 301 29.20 21.20 25.64
CA LEU A 301 30.49 21.74 26.03
C LEU A 301 30.31 22.34 27.43
N SER A 302 30.87 21.66 28.42
CA SER A 302 31.19 22.18 29.74
C SER A 302 32.66 21.88 30.00
N SER A 303 33.51 22.85 29.69
CA SER A 303 34.83 23.14 30.30
C SER A 303 35.48 24.27 29.51
#